data_AF-A0A382NLP1-F1
#
_entry.id   AF-A0A382NLP1-F1
#
_cell.length_a   1.000
_cell.length_b   1.000
_cell.length_c   1.000
_cell.angle_alpha   90.00
_cell.angle_beta   90.00
_cell.angle_gamma   90.00
#
_symmetry.space_group_name_H-M   'P 1'
#
loop_
_entity.id
_entity.type
_entity.pdbx_description
1 polymer ?
#
loop_
_entity_poly.entity_id
_entity_poly.type
_entity_poly.pdbx_seq_one_letter_code
_entity_poly.pdbx_strand_id
1 'polypeptide(L)'
;MSHWKIENRWKVYHVTPYEYTIVMDADMLVLHKISQWWNFLSERDLFFVSNVRNFRNEIVTSRHYRKTFDANNLPDLYSAIHYFKKCDYSHSFFTLLELIVVNWELFYDKCAPDLFQQGCSIDLCCSIASKILNNEKEITQSDSTITFTHMKPHLQGWHDVPEKW
;
A
#
# COMPACT_ATOMS: atom_id res chain seq x y z
N MET A 1 -21.55 5.08 10.19
CA MET A 1 -20.68 5.30 9.01
C MET A 1 -19.61 6.28 9.44
N SER A 2 -18.34 5.93 9.27
CA SER A 2 -17.22 6.83 9.54
C SER A 2 -17.32 8.06 8.63
N HIS A 3 -16.89 9.22 9.11
CA HIS A 3 -16.80 10.44 8.29
C HIS A 3 -15.65 10.34 7.27
N TRP A 4 -14.72 9.42 7.50
CA TRP A 4 -13.46 9.30 6.78
C TRP A 4 -13.58 8.37 5.57
N LYS A 5 -13.40 8.93 4.37
CA LYS A 5 -13.64 8.22 3.10
C LYS A 5 -12.62 7.11 2.79
N ILE A 6 -11.48 7.07 3.47
CA ILE A 6 -10.38 6.13 3.14
C ILE A 6 -10.80 4.67 3.32
N GLU A 7 -11.73 4.41 4.25
CA GLU A 7 -12.25 3.07 4.54
C GLU A 7 -13.00 2.46 3.35
N ASN A 8 -13.34 3.24 2.32
CA ASN A 8 -13.95 2.72 1.10
C ASN A 8 -12.94 2.16 0.10
N ARG A 9 -11.62 2.29 0.32
CA ARG A 9 -10.60 1.88 -0.67
C ARG A 9 -10.66 0.40 -1.03
N TRP A 10 -11.00 -0.48 -0.10
CA TRP A 10 -11.16 -1.92 -0.40
C TRP A 10 -12.23 -2.19 -1.46
N LYS A 11 -13.24 -1.31 -1.57
CA LYS A 11 -14.34 -1.45 -2.54
C LYS A 11 -13.86 -1.37 -3.98
N VAL A 12 -12.71 -0.75 -4.26
CA VAL A 12 -12.19 -0.58 -5.62
C VAL A 12 -12.15 -1.89 -6.38
N TYR A 13 -11.76 -2.97 -5.70
CA TYR A 13 -11.77 -4.30 -6.26
C TYR A 13 -13.18 -4.71 -6.67
N HIS A 14 -14.18 -4.56 -5.80
CA HIS A 14 -15.55 -5.02 -6.07
C HIS A 14 -16.28 -4.20 -7.14
N VAL A 15 -15.97 -2.91 -7.28
CA VAL A 15 -16.71 -2.00 -8.16
C VAL A 15 -16.10 -1.79 -9.54
N THR A 16 -14.81 -2.09 -9.73
CA THR A 16 -14.19 -1.95 -11.05
C THR A 16 -14.83 -2.93 -12.05
N PRO A 17 -15.19 -2.48 -13.27
CA PRO A 17 -15.64 -3.38 -14.33
C PRO A 17 -14.47 -4.07 -15.05
N TYR A 18 -13.23 -3.67 -14.78
CA TYR A 18 -12.05 -4.15 -15.49
C TYR A 18 -11.49 -5.43 -14.85
N GLU A 19 -11.08 -6.37 -15.70
CA GLU A 19 -10.41 -7.61 -15.28
C GLU A 19 -9.01 -7.34 -14.71
N TYR A 20 -8.29 -6.39 -15.29
CA TYR A 20 -6.94 -5.99 -14.89
C TYR A 20 -6.96 -4.51 -14.49
N THR A 21 -6.53 -4.18 -13.27
CA THR A 21 -6.65 -2.82 -12.74
C THR A 21 -5.36 -2.41 -12.05
N ILE A 22 -4.79 -1.27 -12.45
CA ILE A 22 -3.80 -0.52 -11.66
C ILE A 22 -4.56 0.60 -10.95
N VAL A 23 -4.44 0.65 -9.63
CA VAL A 23 -4.98 1.71 -8.78
C VAL A 23 -3.85 2.64 -8.40
N MET A 24 -4.11 3.94 -8.50
CA MET A 24 -3.19 5.00 -8.12
C MET A 24 -3.93 6.04 -7.28
N ASP A 25 -3.21 6.69 -6.37
CA ASP A 25 -3.75 7.83 -5.64
C ASP A 25 -3.98 9.02 -6.57
N ALA A 26 -5.04 9.79 -6.29
CA ALA A 26 -5.49 10.87 -7.16
C ALA A 26 -4.52 12.07 -7.21
N ASP A 27 -3.59 12.16 -6.25
CA ASP A 27 -2.56 13.19 -6.14
C ASP A 27 -1.25 12.79 -6.84
N MET A 28 -1.26 11.73 -7.66
CA MET A 28 -0.09 11.30 -8.43
C MET A 28 -0.06 11.91 -9.84
N LEU A 29 1.13 12.38 -10.25
CA LEU A 29 1.39 12.84 -11.60
C LEU A 29 2.09 11.75 -12.43
N VAL A 30 1.49 11.36 -13.55
CA VAL A 30 2.08 10.41 -14.51
C VAL A 30 2.82 11.21 -15.59
N LEU A 31 4.14 11.29 -15.47
CA LEU A 31 4.98 12.12 -16.35
C LEU A 31 5.55 11.35 -17.56
N HIS A 32 5.38 10.03 -17.58
CA HIS A 32 5.90 9.16 -18.64
C HIS A 32 4.90 8.06 -19.00
N LYS A 33 5.08 7.46 -20.17
CA LYS A 33 4.28 6.33 -20.63
C LYS A 33 4.49 5.13 -19.71
N ILE A 34 3.42 4.65 -19.09
CA ILE A 34 3.44 3.49 -18.18
C ILE A 34 3.02 2.16 -18.83
N SER A 35 2.94 2.09 -20.16
CA SER A 35 2.48 0.85 -20.84
C SER A 35 3.32 -0.38 -20.50
N GLN A 36 4.62 -0.21 -20.20
CA GLN A 36 5.50 -1.31 -19.79
C GLN A 36 5.14 -1.90 -18.43
N TRP A 37 4.44 -1.15 -17.57
CA TRP A 37 3.97 -1.66 -16.29
C TRP A 37 2.99 -2.82 -16.49
N TRP A 38 2.11 -2.74 -17.50
CA TRP A 38 1.17 -3.82 -17.81
C TRP A 38 1.88 -5.11 -18.20
N ASN A 39 3.00 -5.04 -18.93
CA ASN A 39 3.79 -6.24 -19.27
C ASN A 39 4.31 -6.91 -17.99
N PHE A 40 4.96 -6.13 -17.11
CA PHE A 40 5.47 -6.63 -15.83
C PHE A 40 4.35 -7.18 -14.92
N LEU A 41 3.21 -6.49 -14.87
CA LEU A 41 2.09 -6.85 -13.98
C LEU A 41 1.24 -8.02 -14.51
N SER A 42 1.28 -8.30 -15.81
CA SER A 42 0.51 -9.39 -16.42
C SER A 42 0.91 -10.79 -15.92
N GLU A 43 2.11 -10.92 -15.35
CA GLU A 43 2.62 -12.15 -14.72
C GLU A 43 2.23 -12.28 -13.24
N ARG A 44 1.46 -11.32 -12.71
CA ARG A 44 1.05 -11.26 -11.30
C ARG A 44 -0.48 -11.31 -11.21
N ASP A 45 -0.99 -11.90 -10.12
CA ASP A 45 -2.40 -11.79 -9.77
C ASP A 45 -2.69 -10.53 -8.94
N LEU A 46 -1.75 -10.15 -8.06
CA LEU A 46 -1.82 -9.03 -7.14
C LEU A 46 -0.41 -8.45 -6.97
N PHE A 47 -0.29 -7.12 -6.93
CA PHE A 47 0.99 -6.45 -6.74
C PHE A 47 0.81 -5.15 -5.94
N PHE A 48 1.69 -4.91 -4.98
CA PHE A 48 1.84 -3.65 -4.27
C PHE A 48 3.26 -3.13 -4.42
N VAL A 49 3.38 -1.82 -4.57
CA VAL A 49 4.68 -1.15 -4.52
C VAL A 49 5.26 -1.32 -3.11
N SER A 50 6.53 -1.74 -3.01
CA SER A 50 7.27 -1.88 -1.74
C SER A 50 8.52 -1.00 -1.65
N ASN A 51 8.88 -0.31 -2.74
CA ASN A 51 9.93 0.71 -2.75
C ASN A 51 9.35 2.05 -3.21
N VAL A 52 9.73 3.15 -2.55
CA VAL A 52 9.31 4.50 -2.92
C VAL A 52 10.53 5.41 -3.05
N ARG A 53 10.36 6.50 -3.79
CA ARG A 53 11.43 7.47 -4.04
C ARG A 53 11.12 8.81 -3.39
N ASN A 54 12.16 9.57 -3.10
CA ASN A 54 12.03 10.98 -2.75
C ASN A 54 12.00 11.85 -4.02
N PHE A 55 11.81 13.17 -3.85
CA PHE A 55 11.73 14.09 -4.98
C PHE A 55 13.03 14.18 -5.82
N ARG A 56 14.17 13.72 -5.30
CA ARG A 56 15.45 13.62 -6.01
C ARG A 56 15.65 12.27 -6.71
N ASN A 57 14.61 11.45 -6.77
CA ASN A 57 14.64 10.10 -7.36
C ASN A 57 15.55 9.10 -6.60
N GLU A 58 15.88 9.38 -5.34
CA GLU A 58 16.64 8.48 -4.46
C GLU A 58 15.68 7.50 -3.77
N ILE A 59 16.12 6.25 -3.54
CA ILE A 59 15.32 5.27 -2.78
C ILE A 59 15.16 5.76 -1.34
N VAL A 60 13.92 5.77 -0.86
CA VAL A 60 13.62 6.15 0.53
C VAL A 60 14.07 5.03 1.46
N THR A 61 14.97 5.35 2.38
CA THR A 61 15.43 4.46 3.47
C THR A 61 14.89 4.87 4.84
N SER A 62 14.31 6.06 4.94
CA SER A 62 13.72 6.58 6.19
C SER A 62 12.54 5.72 6.65
N ARG A 63 12.59 5.24 7.90
CA ARG A 63 11.52 4.47 8.55
C ARG A 63 10.56 5.32 9.38
N HIS A 64 10.62 6.66 9.26
CA HIS A 64 9.89 7.58 10.12
C HIS A 64 8.37 7.27 10.22
N TYR A 65 7.73 6.93 9.09
CA TYR A 65 6.30 6.58 9.04
C TYR A 65 6.01 5.07 9.07
N ARG A 66 7.04 4.25 9.30
CA ARG A 66 6.95 2.78 9.29
C ARG A 66 7.19 2.14 10.66
N LYS A 67 7.22 2.94 11.72
CA LYS A 67 7.48 2.49 13.10
C LYS A 67 6.57 1.32 13.55
N THR A 68 5.27 1.40 13.28
CA THR A 68 4.30 0.33 13.59
C THR A 68 4.59 -0.94 12.77
N PHE A 69 5.02 -0.79 11.52
CA PHE A 69 5.35 -1.91 10.65
C PHE A 69 6.59 -2.64 11.17
N ASP A 70 7.64 -1.88 11.51
CA ASP A 70 8.89 -2.40 12.05
C ASP A 70 8.68 -3.10 13.40
N ALA A 71 7.96 -2.46 14.32
CA ALA A 71 7.72 -2.99 15.65
C ALA A 71 6.95 -4.33 15.65
N ASN A 72 6.09 -4.54 14.66
CA ASN A 72 5.22 -5.72 14.56
C ASN A 72 5.63 -6.70 13.46
N ASN A 73 6.79 -6.52 12.82
CA ASN A 73 7.26 -7.33 11.68
C ASN A 73 6.18 -7.48 10.60
N LEU A 74 5.67 -6.34 10.12
CA LEU A 74 4.63 -6.31 9.09
C LEU A 74 5.24 -6.12 7.70
N PRO A 75 4.67 -6.73 6.65
CA PRO A 75 5.09 -6.53 5.27
C PRO A 75 5.19 -5.06 4.84
N ASP A 76 6.25 -4.73 4.11
CA ASP A 76 6.44 -3.38 3.59
C ASP A 76 5.76 -3.21 2.22
N LEU A 77 4.57 -2.61 2.25
CA LEU A 77 3.82 -2.28 1.04
C LEU A 77 3.16 -0.91 1.15
N TYR A 78 2.93 -0.29 0.00
CA TYR A 78 2.26 1.01 -0.15
C TYR A 78 1.00 0.80 -1.00
N SER A 79 -0.17 1.06 -0.44
CA SER A 79 -1.46 0.94 -1.15
C SER A 79 -1.67 2.02 -2.21
N ALA A 80 -0.83 3.06 -2.22
CA ALA A 80 -0.94 4.20 -3.11
C ALA A 80 -0.73 3.86 -4.58
N ILE A 81 0.06 2.81 -4.88
CA ILE A 81 0.06 2.14 -6.18
C ILE A 81 -0.03 0.64 -5.94
N HIS A 82 -1.08 0.04 -6.46
CA HIS A 82 -1.24 -1.40 -6.46
C HIS A 82 -1.95 -1.86 -7.73
N TYR A 83 -1.83 -3.14 -8.03
CA TYR A 83 -2.46 -3.78 -9.17
C TYR A 83 -3.14 -5.05 -8.73
N PHE A 84 -4.25 -5.37 -9.37
CA PHE A 84 -4.89 -6.67 -9.25
C PHE A 84 -5.49 -7.13 -10.57
N LYS A 85 -5.48 -8.45 -10.73
CA LYS A 85 -6.32 -9.20 -11.66
C LYS A 85 -7.56 -9.71 -10.92
N LYS A 86 -8.70 -9.74 -11.60
CA LYS A 86 -9.91 -10.45 -11.15
C LYS A 86 -9.69 -11.96 -11.22
N CYS A 87 -9.32 -12.54 -10.10
CA CYS A 87 -9.17 -13.98 -9.89
C CYS A 87 -9.43 -14.34 -8.42
N ASP A 88 -9.49 -15.64 -8.11
CA ASP A 88 -9.77 -16.15 -6.76
C ASP A 88 -8.72 -15.69 -5.74
N TYR A 89 -7.46 -15.59 -6.16
CA TYR A 89 -6.36 -15.13 -5.32
C TYR A 89 -6.58 -13.69 -4.85
N SER A 90 -6.76 -12.75 -5.79
CA SER A 90 -7.05 -11.35 -5.47
C SER A 90 -8.39 -11.20 -4.76
N HIS A 91 -9.40 -11.99 -5.12
CA HIS A 91 -10.69 -11.97 -4.44
C HIS A 91 -10.55 -12.28 -2.94
N SER A 92 -9.76 -13.30 -2.61
CA SER A 92 -9.47 -13.69 -1.23
C SER A 92 -8.75 -12.58 -0.47
N PHE A 93 -7.76 -11.93 -1.10
CA PHE A 93 -7.06 -10.79 -0.51
C PHE A 93 -8.00 -9.63 -0.20
N PHE A 94 -8.83 -9.21 -1.17
CA PHE A 94 -9.72 -8.07 -0.98
C PHE A 94 -10.89 -8.36 -0.03
N THR A 95 -11.36 -9.61 0.04
CA THR A 95 -12.35 -10.05 1.03
C THR A 95 -11.78 -9.97 2.45
N LEU A 96 -10.53 -10.41 2.65
CA LEU A 96 -9.85 -10.25 3.94
C LEU A 96 -9.59 -8.77 4.25
N LEU A 97 -9.19 -7.98 3.25
CA LEU A 97 -8.98 -6.54 3.42
C LEU A 97 -10.27 -5.82 3.86
N GLU A 98 -11.42 -6.16 3.27
CA GLU A 98 -12.72 -5.66 3.72
C GLU A 98 -12.96 -5.96 5.20
N LEU A 99 -12.79 -7.23 5.59
CA LEU A 99 -12.96 -7.66 6.97
C LEU A 99 -12.04 -6.89 7.93
N ILE A 100 -10.78 -6.70 7.55
CA ILE A 100 -9.80 -5.94 8.32
C ILE A 100 -10.21 -4.47 8.42
N VAL A 101 -10.54 -3.80 7.32
CA VAL A 101 -10.88 -2.37 7.32
C VAL A 101 -12.14 -2.10 8.14
N VAL A 102 -13.17 -2.94 8.02
CA VAL A 102 -14.42 -2.81 8.80
C VAL A 102 -14.18 -2.99 10.31
N ASN A 103 -13.18 -3.79 10.68
CA ASN A 103 -12.88 -4.13 12.09
C ASN A 103 -11.44 -3.71 12.47
N TRP A 104 -10.94 -2.60 11.92
CA TRP A 104 -9.51 -2.31 11.94
C TRP A 104 -8.92 -2.24 13.35
N GLU A 105 -9.66 -1.71 14.32
CA GLU A 105 -9.23 -1.64 15.73
C GLU A 105 -8.92 -3.04 16.29
N LEU A 106 -9.79 -4.02 16.02
CA LEU A 106 -9.62 -5.41 16.46
C LEU A 106 -8.40 -6.06 15.81
N PHE A 107 -8.19 -5.82 14.51
CA PHE A 107 -7.05 -6.38 13.80
C PHE A 107 -5.74 -5.70 14.19
N TYR A 108 -5.76 -4.40 14.49
CA TYR A 108 -4.56 -3.70 14.93
C TYR A 108 -4.15 -4.17 16.33
N ASP A 109 -5.10 -4.33 17.26
CA ASP A 109 -4.83 -4.88 18.59
C ASP A 109 -4.20 -6.28 18.53
N LYS A 110 -4.65 -7.12 17.59
CA LYS A 110 -4.16 -8.50 17.46
C LYS A 110 -2.89 -8.65 16.64
N CYS A 111 -2.74 -7.86 15.58
CA CYS A 111 -1.71 -8.07 14.55
C CYS A 111 -0.64 -6.97 14.54
N ALA A 112 -0.93 -5.80 15.12
CA ALA A 112 -0.06 -4.64 15.17
C ALA A 112 -0.10 -3.87 16.53
N PRO A 113 -0.02 -4.55 17.69
CA PRO A 113 -0.18 -3.91 19.01
C PRO A 113 0.94 -2.90 19.34
N ASP A 114 2.16 -3.13 18.85
CA ASP A 114 3.32 -2.30 19.22
C ASP A 114 3.35 -0.99 18.42
N LEU A 115 3.62 0.14 19.09
CA LEU A 115 3.58 1.47 18.47
C LEU A 115 2.28 1.71 17.69
N PHE A 116 1.15 1.41 18.34
CA PHE A 116 -0.19 1.44 17.77
C PHE A 116 -0.49 2.73 17.00
N GLN A 117 -0.92 2.58 15.74
CA GLN A 117 -1.31 3.71 14.92
C GLN A 117 -2.76 4.11 15.19
N GLN A 118 -2.99 5.39 15.46
CA GLN A 118 -4.33 5.93 15.63
C GLN A 118 -5.03 6.08 14.27
N GLY A 119 -6.22 5.48 14.15
CA GLY A 119 -7.08 5.55 12.96
C GLY A 119 -6.75 4.52 11.87
N CYS A 120 -7.76 4.22 11.06
CA CYS A 120 -7.65 3.27 9.96
C CYS A 120 -6.70 3.76 8.86
N SER A 121 -5.64 3.00 8.61
CA SER A 121 -4.74 3.16 7.47
C SER A 121 -4.84 1.97 6.53
N ILE A 122 -5.02 2.27 5.24
CA ILE A 122 -5.11 1.22 4.22
C ILE A 122 -3.77 0.53 4.02
N ASP A 123 -2.63 1.24 4.13
CA ASP A 123 -1.31 0.59 4.08
C ASP A 123 -1.15 -0.46 5.18
N LEU A 124 -1.58 -0.11 6.41
CA LEU A 124 -1.47 -1.01 7.55
C LEU A 124 -2.46 -2.17 7.45
N CYS A 125 -3.70 -1.92 6.97
CA CYS A 125 -4.66 -2.99 6.72
C CYS A 125 -4.20 -3.97 5.62
N CYS A 126 -3.67 -3.47 4.50
CA CYS A 126 -3.12 -4.31 3.44
C CYS A 126 -1.91 -5.11 3.92
N SER A 127 -1.06 -4.53 4.76
CA SER A 127 0.10 -5.21 5.34
C SER A 127 -0.31 -6.33 6.31
N ILE A 128 -1.32 -6.09 7.16
CA ILE A 128 -1.92 -7.14 8.00
C ILE A 128 -2.54 -8.25 7.14
N ALA A 129 -3.29 -7.91 6.08
CA ALA A 129 -3.85 -8.89 5.15
C ALA A 129 -2.76 -9.76 4.53
N SER A 130 -1.67 -9.13 4.07
CA SER A 130 -0.53 -9.82 3.48
C SER A 130 0.18 -10.74 4.47
N LYS A 131 0.33 -10.30 5.72
CA LYS A 131 0.90 -11.10 6.80
C LYS A 131 0.06 -12.33 7.12
N ILE A 132 -1.26 -12.17 7.21
CA ILE A 132 -2.20 -13.29 7.49
C ILE A 132 -2.17 -14.30 6.35
N LEU A 133 -2.14 -13.85 5.10
CA LEU A 133 -2.06 -14.70 3.92
C LEU A 133 -0.64 -15.22 3.64
N ASN A 134 0.36 -14.73 4.37
CA ASN A 134 1.78 -15.05 4.22
C ASN A 134 2.23 -14.95 2.76
N ASN A 135 1.90 -13.83 2.10
CA ASN A 135 2.07 -13.67 0.65
C ASN A 135 2.93 -12.48 0.21
N GLU A 136 3.70 -11.89 1.13
CA GLU A 136 4.49 -10.69 0.88
C GLU A 136 5.45 -10.84 -0.32
N LYS A 137 6.09 -12.00 -0.45
CA LYS A 137 7.09 -12.27 -1.50
C LYS A 137 6.47 -12.39 -2.89
N GLU A 138 5.20 -12.79 -2.94
CA GLU A 138 4.43 -13.00 -4.15
C GLU A 138 3.86 -11.68 -4.68
N ILE A 139 3.47 -10.77 -3.77
CA ILE A 139 2.77 -9.52 -4.11
C ILE A 139 3.65 -8.28 -4.06
N THR A 140 4.92 -8.40 -3.67
CA THR A 140 5.86 -7.28 -3.64
C THR A 140 7.16 -7.63 -4.36
N GLN A 141 7.87 -6.60 -4.80
CA GLN A 141 9.21 -6.74 -5.37
C GLN A 141 10.01 -5.46 -5.09
N SER A 142 10.98 -5.55 -4.18
CA SER A 142 11.71 -4.39 -3.66
C SER A 142 12.63 -3.72 -4.70
N ASP A 143 13.06 -4.44 -5.72
CA ASP A 143 13.84 -3.92 -6.85
C ASP A 143 12.97 -3.55 -8.08
N SER A 144 11.64 -3.57 -7.94
CA SER A 144 10.73 -3.20 -9.03
C SER A 144 10.94 -1.76 -9.49
N THR A 145 10.86 -1.56 -10.80
CA THR A 145 10.87 -0.23 -11.42
C THR A 145 9.54 0.49 -11.27
N ILE A 146 8.46 -0.22 -10.91
CA ILE A 146 7.16 0.37 -10.57
C ILE A 146 7.26 0.96 -9.17
N THR A 147 7.26 2.29 -9.11
CA THR A 147 7.41 3.06 -7.89
C THR A 147 6.78 4.43 -8.06
N PHE A 148 6.73 5.22 -6.98
CA PHE A 148 6.28 6.60 -7.00
C PHE A 148 7.11 7.47 -6.07
N THR A 149 7.01 8.78 -6.29
CA THR A 149 7.60 9.77 -5.38
C THR A 149 6.69 9.95 -4.19
N HIS A 150 7.12 9.52 -3.00
CA HIS A 150 6.36 9.73 -1.78
C HIS A 150 6.72 11.08 -1.18
N MET A 151 5.86 12.08 -1.39
CA MET A 151 6.06 13.46 -0.95
C MET A 151 5.74 13.65 0.55
N LYS A 152 6.16 12.78 1.47
CA LYS A 152 6.07 13.10 2.91
C LYS A 152 7.38 13.73 3.39
N PRO A 153 7.37 14.78 4.25
CA PRO A 153 8.58 15.57 4.51
C PRO A 153 9.75 14.75 5.06
N HIS A 154 9.49 13.85 6.02
CA HIS A 154 10.52 12.99 6.62
C HIS A 154 11.10 11.93 5.65
N LEU A 155 10.61 11.84 4.43
CA LEU A 155 11.14 10.97 3.38
C LEU A 155 12.06 11.71 2.39
N GLN A 156 12.13 13.05 2.46
CA GLN A 156 12.84 13.86 1.46
C GLN A 156 14.34 14.03 1.73
N GLY A 157 14.85 13.53 2.86
CA GLY A 157 16.24 13.73 3.28
C GLY A 157 16.59 15.20 3.57
N TRP A 158 15.62 16.01 3.98
CA TRP A 158 15.85 17.38 4.41
C TRP A 158 16.46 17.42 5.82
N HIS A 159 17.35 18.39 6.06
CA HIS A 159 17.87 18.67 7.39
C HIS A 159 16.80 19.31 8.27
N ASP A 160 16.17 20.36 7.75
CA ASP A 160 15.04 21.04 8.40
C ASP A 160 13.74 20.51 7.81
N VAL A 161 13.10 19.61 8.53
CA VAL A 161 11.85 18.97 8.08
C VAL A 161 10.65 19.81 8.54
N PRO A 162 9.83 20.35 7.63
CA PRO A 162 8.66 21.10 8.01
C PRO A 162 7.59 20.18 8.61
N GLU A 163 6.84 20.68 9.60
CA GLU A 163 5.74 19.94 10.22
C GLU A 163 4.52 19.76 9.29
N LYS A 164 4.40 20.62 8.27
CA LYS A 164 3.29 20.65 7.31
C LYS A 164 3.81 20.85 5.90
N TRP A 165 3.05 20.35 4.93
CA TRP A 165 3.16 20.73 3.52
C TRP A 165 2.44 22.04 3.25
#